data_AF-A0A1Y5TWB9-F1
#
_entry.id   AF-A0A1Y5TWB9-F1
#
_cell.length_a   1.000
_cell.length_b   1.000
_cell.length_c   1.000
_cell.angle_alpha   90.00
_cell.angle_beta   90.00
_cell.angle_gamma   90.00
#
_symmetry.space_group_name_H-M   'P 1'
#
loop_
_entity.id
_entity.type
_entity.pdbx_description
1 polymer ?
#
loop_
_entity_poly.entity_id
_entity_poly.type
_entity_poly.pdbx_seq_one_letter_code
_entity_poly.pdbx_strand_id
1 'polypeptide(L)'
;MIEADGKPAALGDEPAGFLMSPLPQTLALVAFGLLGFFSLRAADSAGLLPTFISAYIEDDAVGILLMQGAGFVAFLILCSAQYALSLSEEASLRAGRAVMPIFFRAAGHSDGWIAALDNRVAAPSGEALETVLGQHEDARLAFLRILLAAFPTAGFIGTVLGIMQAIAPLDILAGEGVSQAEMSAGMSEVVDGLELAFSTTLVGLVLLLAGSFILGLVALSMRASHTRASLKWRG
;
A
#
# COMPACT_ATOMS: atom_id res chain seq x y z
N MET A 1 23.20 30.21 1.51
CA MET A 1 23.62 31.32 0.62
C MET A 1 22.77 32.51 1.03
N ILE A 2 23.38 33.54 1.63
CA ILE A 2 22.67 34.69 2.21
C ILE A 2 22.49 35.71 1.10
N GLU A 3 21.25 35.95 0.71
CA GLU A 3 20.89 37.08 -0.15
C GLU A 3 21.07 38.37 0.66
N ALA A 4 21.63 39.41 0.03
CA ALA A 4 22.19 40.60 0.67
C ALA A 4 21.17 41.54 1.37
N ASP A 5 19.91 41.13 1.52
CA ASP A 5 18.82 41.99 1.98
C ASP A 5 18.21 41.57 3.34
N GLY A 6 18.78 40.57 4.02
CA GLY A 6 18.35 40.20 5.38
C GLY A 6 16.90 39.69 5.50
N LYS A 7 16.16 39.59 4.40
CA LYS A 7 14.85 38.93 4.35
C LYS A 7 15.07 37.42 4.44
N PRO A 8 14.40 36.71 5.36
CA PRO A 8 14.40 35.26 5.34
C PRO A 8 13.82 34.81 3.99
N ALA A 9 14.57 34.00 3.26
CA ALA A 9 14.10 33.38 2.03
C ALA A 9 12.73 32.72 2.30
N ALA A 10 11.74 33.03 1.46
CA ALA A 10 10.39 32.51 1.62
C ALA A 10 10.45 30.97 1.65
N LEU A 11 9.99 30.39 2.76
CA LEU A 11 10.08 28.98 3.10
C LEU A 11 9.10 28.10 2.29
N GLY A 12 8.80 28.47 1.04
CA GLY A 12 7.68 27.94 0.25
C GLY A 12 8.03 27.38 -1.14
N ASP A 13 9.27 27.55 -1.62
CA ASP A 13 9.59 27.25 -3.03
C ASP A 13 10.49 26.03 -3.25
N GLU A 14 10.88 25.29 -2.20
CA GLU A 14 11.54 24.00 -2.44
C GLU A 14 10.51 22.94 -2.84
N PRO A 15 10.63 22.32 -4.02
CA PRO A 15 9.72 21.27 -4.45
C PRO A 15 9.76 20.15 -3.40
N ALA A 16 8.59 19.77 -2.90
CA ALA A 16 8.41 18.64 -1.99
C ALA A 16 9.34 17.51 -2.44
N GLY A 17 10.29 17.14 -1.57
CA GLY A 17 11.43 16.30 -1.94
C GLY A 17 10.98 15.11 -2.77
N PHE A 18 11.71 14.79 -3.84
CA PHE A 18 11.39 13.78 -4.86
C PHE A 18 10.83 12.44 -4.29
N LEU A 19 11.24 12.06 -3.07
CA LEU A 19 10.77 10.89 -2.32
C LEU A 19 9.32 10.96 -1.78
N MET A 20 8.72 12.16 -1.67
CA MET A 20 7.31 12.38 -1.31
C MET A 20 6.39 12.53 -2.51
N SER A 21 6.91 12.51 -3.74
CA SER A 21 6.03 12.46 -4.91
C SER A 21 5.39 11.07 -5.01
N PRO A 22 4.07 10.97 -5.29
CA PRO A 22 3.36 9.68 -5.35
C PRO A 22 3.89 8.78 -6.47
N LEU A 23 4.52 9.36 -7.49
CA LEU A 23 4.96 8.69 -8.71
C LEU A 23 6.05 7.63 -8.48
N PRO A 24 7.21 7.91 -7.83
CA PRO A 24 8.22 6.91 -7.51
C PRO A 24 7.74 5.82 -6.54
N GLN A 25 6.85 6.13 -5.60
CA GLN A 25 6.32 5.13 -4.67
C GLN A 25 5.36 4.16 -5.36
N THR A 26 4.50 4.67 -6.25
CA THR A 26 3.60 3.85 -7.06
C THR A 26 4.39 3.00 -8.07
N LEU A 27 5.41 3.57 -8.71
CA LEU A 27 6.33 2.85 -9.59
C LEU A 27 7.11 1.76 -8.84
N ALA A 28 7.61 2.04 -7.64
CA ALA A 28 8.33 1.06 -6.83
C ALA A 28 7.42 -0.11 -6.47
N LEU A 29 6.15 0.13 -6.15
CA LEU A 29 5.26 -0.94 -5.75
C LEU A 29 4.73 -1.77 -6.93
N VAL A 30 4.45 -1.13 -8.07
CA VAL A 30 4.19 -1.84 -9.33
C VAL A 30 5.41 -2.67 -9.72
N ALA A 31 6.62 -2.10 -9.60
CA ALA A 31 7.86 -2.82 -9.83
C ALA A 31 8.04 -3.99 -8.86
N PHE A 32 7.75 -3.85 -7.57
CA PHE A 32 7.83 -4.95 -6.59
C PHE A 32 6.79 -6.04 -6.84
N GLY A 33 5.56 -5.68 -7.22
CA GLY A 33 4.51 -6.64 -7.59
C GLY A 33 4.88 -7.43 -8.84
N LEU A 34 5.37 -6.75 -9.88
CA LEU A 34 5.85 -7.40 -11.11
C LEU A 34 7.11 -8.22 -10.85
N LEU A 35 8.09 -7.69 -10.13
CA LEU A 35 9.34 -8.38 -9.81
C LEU A 35 9.08 -9.63 -8.97
N GLY A 36 8.15 -9.56 -8.01
CA GLY A 36 7.70 -10.71 -7.23
C GLY A 36 7.06 -11.79 -8.10
N PHE A 37 6.16 -11.41 -8.99
CA PHE A 37 5.52 -12.31 -9.96
C PHE A 37 6.54 -13.00 -10.87
N PHE A 38 7.42 -12.22 -11.51
CA PHE A 38 8.44 -12.76 -12.40
C PHE A 38 9.49 -13.59 -11.66
N SER A 39 9.85 -13.23 -10.42
CA SER A 39 10.78 -14.02 -9.60
C SER A 39 10.18 -15.36 -9.18
N LEU A 40 8.89 -15.41 -8.85
CA LEU A 40 8.18 -16.65 -8.55
C LEU A 40 8.11 -17.56 -9.76
N ARG A 41 7.73 -17.04 -10.94
CA ARG A 41 7.74 -17.83 -12.18
C ARG A 41 9.14 -18.25 -12.64
N ALA A 42 10.16 -17.43 -12.39
CA ALA A 42 11.54 -17.79 -12.68
C ALA A 42 12.06 -18.89 -11.73
N ALA A 43 11.71 -18.82 -10.44
CA ALA A 43 12.04 -19.87 -9.47
C ALA A 43 11.33 -21.19 -9.78
N ASP A 44 10.08 -21.11 -10.25
CA ASP A 44 9.30 -22.25 -10.70
C ASP A 44 9.92 -22.94 -11.92
N SER A 45 10.23 -22.17 -12.98
CA SER A 45 10.86 -22.70 -14.19
C SER A 45 12.28 -23.24 -13.95
N ALA A 46 12.95 -22.81 -12.87
CA ALA A 46 14.23 -23.35 -12.42
C ALA A 46 14.10 -24.60 -11.51
N GLY A 47 12.88 -25.05 -11.19
CA GLY A 47 12.64 -26.20 -10.30
C GLY A 47 13.07 -25.95 -8.85
N LEU A 48 13.20 -24.69 -8.45
CA LEU A 48 13.65 -24.28 -7.11
C LEU A 48 12.51 -24.25 -6.10
N LEU A 49 11.26 -24.19 -6.58
CA LEU A 49 10.09 -24.23 -5.72
C LEU A 49 9.74 -25.67 -5.33
N PRO A 50 9.33 -25.90 -4.08
CA PRO A 50 8.72 -27.16 -3.70
C PRO A 50 7.55 -27.49 -4.62
N THR A 51 7.38 -28.76 -4.97
CA THR A 51 6.33 -29.25 -5.90
C THR A 51 4.90 -28.86 -5.50
N PHE A 52 4.65 -28.63 -4.21
CA PHE A 52 3.33 -28.13 -3.79
C PHE A 52 3.10 -26.67 -4.17
N ILE A 53 4.15 -25.84 -4.27
CA ILE A 53 4.04 -24.43 -4.67
C ILE A 53 3.96 -24.30 -6.19
N SER A 54 4.72 -25.10 -6.94
CA SER A 54 4.67 -25.09 -8.41
C SER A 54 3.27 -25.43 -8.94
N ALA A 55 2.63 -26.45 -8.34
CA ALA A 55 1.26 -26.84 -8.67
C ALA A 55 0.24 -25.70 -8.43
N TYR A 56 0.51 -24.79 -7.50
CA TYR A 56 -0.34 -23.62 -7.23
C TYR A 56 -0.04 -22.42 -8.15
N ILE A 57 1.12 -22.39 -8.82
CA ILE A 57 1.49 -21.34 -9.79
C ILE A 57 0.97 -21.67 -11.18
N GLU A 58 0.82 -22.96 -11.50
CA GLU A 58 0.17 -23.42 -12.75
C GLU A 58 -1.34 -23.17 -12.74
N ASP A 59 -1.97 -23.06 -11.57
CA ASP A 59 -3.38 -22.69 -11.41
C ASP A 59 -3.53 -21.17 -11.30
N ASP A 60 -3.99 -20.54 -12.39
CA ASP A 60 -4.22 -19.09 -12.48
C ASP A 60 -5.11 -18.57 -11.33
N ALA A 61 -6.04 -19.39 -10.82
CA ALA A 61 -6.91 -19.04 -9.71
C ALA A 61 -6.15 -18.83 -8.41
N VAL A 62 -5.33 -19.82 -8.06
CA VAL A 62 -4.59 -19.80 -6.80
C VAL A 62 -3.46 -18.77 -6.85
N GLY A 63 -2.85 -18.58 -8.02
CA GLY A 63 -1.88 -17.51 -8.24
C GLY A 63 -2.44 -16.13 -7.87
N ILE A 64 -3.62 -15.77 -8.36
CA ILE A 64 -4.25 -14.47 -8.08
C ILE A 64 -4.57 -14.32 -6.59
N LEU A 65 -5.13 -15.35 -5.97
CA LEU A 65 -5.47 -15.35 -4.55
C LEU A 65 -4.23 -15.22 -3.65
N LEU A 66 -3.15 -15.94 -3.98
CA LEU A 66 -1.87 -15.83 -3.27
C LEU A 66 -1.27 -14.44 -3.41
N MET A 67 -1.34 -13.82 -4.59
CA MET A 67 -0.87 -12.45 -4.80
C MET A 67 -1.69 -11.45 -3.98
N GLN A 68 -3.03 -11.58 -3.97
CA GLN A 68 -3.90 -10.75 -3.14
C GLN A 68 -3.57 -10.91 -1.64
N GLY A 69 -3.41 -12.15 -1.17
CA GLY A 69 -3.04 -12.44 0.21
C GLY A 69 -1.67 -11.88 0.60
N ALA A 70 -0.64 -12.09 -0.25
CA ALA A 70 0.70 -11.56 -0.02
C ALA A 70 0.72 -10.02 -0.02
N GLY A 71 0.01 -9.39 -0.96
CA GLY A 71 -0.18 -7.94 -0.99
C GLY A 71 -0.85 -7.41 0.28
N PHE A 72 -1.82 -8.14 0.82
CA PHE A 72 -2.47 -7.78 2.07
C PHE A 72 -1.54 -7.91 3.28
N VAL A 73 -0.74 -8.97 3.37
CA VAL A 73 0.29 -9.10 4.42
C VAL A 73 1.29 -7.95 4.37
N ALA A 74 1.77 -7.59 3.18
CA ALA A 74 2.66 -6.44 3.00
C ALA A 74 1.99 -5.13 3.45
N PHE A 75 0.72 -4.93 3.10
CA PHE A 75 -0.08 -3.80 3.59
C PHE A 75 -0.16 -3.77 5.12
N LEU A 76 -0.40 -4.90 5.79
CA LEU A 76 -0.45 -4.98 7.26
C LEU A 76 0.89 -4.63 7.91
N ILE A 77 2.00 -5.09 7.32
CA ILE A 77 3.36 -4.75 7.79
C ILE A 77 3.58 -3.23 7.68
N LEU A 78 3.19 -2.62 6.55
CA LEU A 78 3.31 -1.17 6.36
C LEU A 78 2.44 -0.40 7.35
N CYS A 79 1.18 -0.80 7.57
CA CYS A 79 0.32 -0.22 8.61
C CYS A 79 0.97 -0.29 9.99
N SER A 80 1.53 -1.44 10.34
CA SER A 80 2.22 -1.65 11.63
C SER A 80 3.47 -0.77 11.76
N ALA A 81 4.25 -0.62 10.68
CA ALA A 81 5.42 0.25 10.65
C ALA A 81 5.04 1.73 10.82
N GLN A 82 3.99 2.21 10.14
CA GLN A 82 3.49 3.58 10.30
C GLN A 82 2.99 3.84 11.73
N TYR A 83 2.30 2.87 12.32
CA TYR A 83 1.86 2.94 13.71
C TYR A 83 3.04 2.98 14.70
N ALA A 84 4.05 2.12 14.52
CA ALA A 84 5.24 2.09 15.37
C ALA A 84 6.05 3.41 15.28
N LEU A 85 6.16 3.98 14.09
CA LEU A 85 6.77 5.30 13.88
C LEU A 85 6.02 6.38 14.67
N SER A 86 4.68 6.39 14.62
CA SER A 86 3.86 7.33 15.41
C SER A 86 4.07 7.18 16.92
N LEU A 87 4.19 5.95 17.43
CA LEU A 87 4.52 5.72 18.86
C LEU A 87 5.92 6.23 19.22
N SER A 88 6.90 6.05 18.33
CA SER A 88 8.27 6.54 18.54
C SER A 88 8.35 8.07 18.58
N GLU A 89 7.52 8.74 17.76
CA GLU A 89 7.36 10.19 17.75
C GLU A 89 6.75 10.68 19.07
N GLU A 90 5.66 10.04 19.53
CA GLU A 90 5.03 10.37 20.81
C GLU A 90 6.01 10.19 21.99
N ALA A 91 6.76 9.09 22.02
CA ALA A 91 7.76 8.83 23.07
C ALA A 91 8.86 9.91 23.08
N SER A 92 9.31 10.32 21.89
CA SER A 92 10.33 11.37 21.75
C SER A 92 9.81 12.73 22.22
N LEU A 93 8.55 13.07 21.89
CA LEU A 93 7.89 14.29 22.34
C LEU A 93 7.71 14.30 23.86
N ARG A 94 7.36 13.15 24.46
CA ARG A 94 7.24 13.01 25.91
C ARG A 94 8.57 13.21 26.62
N ALA A 95 9.65 12.67 26.06
CA ALA A 95 11.00 12.77 26.62
C ALA A 95 11.62 14.18 26.52
N GLY A 96 10.95 15.14 25.89
CA GLY A 96 11.46 16.50 25.71
C GLY A 96 12.71 16.58 24.83
N ARG A 97 13.03 15.51 24.08
CA ARG A 97 14.07 15.56 23.06
C ARG A 97 13.51 16.30 21.85
N ALA A 98 14.35 17.09 21.19
CA ALA A 98 14.00 17.67 19.91
C ALA A 98 13.61 16.52 18.96
N VAL A 99 12.31 16.43 18.68
CA VAL A 99 11.75 15.44 17.75
C VAL A 99 12.02 15.86 16.31
N MET A 100 12.22 17.16 16.11
CA MET A 100 12.46 17.75 14.80
C MET A 100 13.63 17.13 14.03
N PRO A 101 14.82 16.92 14.58
CA PRO A 101 15.91 16.25 13.87
C PRO A 101 15.56 14.86 13.33
N ILE A 102 14.82 14.07 14.11
CA ILE A 102 14.41 12.71 13.72
C ILE A 102 13.32 12.80 12.63
N PHE A 103 12.38 13.72 12.80
CA PHE A 103 11.27 13.94 11.88
C PHE A 103 11.74 14.45 10.51
N PHE A 104 12.65 15.42 10.49
CA PHE A 104 13.25 15.96 9.26
C PHE A 104 14.17 14.95 8.58
N ARG A 105 14.93 14.13 9.32
CA ARG A 105 15.68 13.00 8.73
C ARG A 105 14.76 11.99 8.07
N ALA A 106 13.66 11.62 8.74
CA ALA A 106 12.68 10.67 8.21
C ALA A 106 11.96 11.21 6.97
N ALA A 107 11.77 12.53 6.88
CA ALA A 107 11.24 13.22 5.71
C ALA A 107 12.29 13.44 4.59
N GLY A 108 13.53 12.97 4.77
CA GLY A 108 14.59 13.05 3.76
C GLY A 108 15.33 14.39 3.71
N HIS A 109 15.14 15.26 4.70
CA HIS A 109 15.89 16.52 4.80
C HIS A 109 17.31 16.27 5.30
N SER A 110 18.26 17.04 4.78
CA SER A 110 19.69 16.90 5.08
C SER A 110 20.04 17.38 6.50
N ASP A 111 21.12 16.80 7.06
CA ASP A 111 21.62 17.14 8.39
C ASP A 111 21.95 18.64 8.56
N GLY A 112 22.32 19.32 7.48
CA GLY A 112 22.57 20.77 7.50
C GLY A 112 21.31 21.61 7.70
N TRP A 113 20.17 21.14 7.18
CA TRP A 113 18.86 21.80 7.35
C TRP A 113 18.37 21.67 8.80
N ILE A 114 18.59 20.49 9.38
CA ILE A 114 18.25 20.17 10.77
C ILE A 114 19.09 20.99 11.75
N ALA A 115 20.39 21.10 11.52
CA ALA A 115 21.28 21.93 12.34
C ALA A 115 20.96 23.43 12.25
N ALA A 116 20.37 23.89 11.15
CA ALA A 116 19.92 25.27 10.98
C ALA A 116 18.62 25.57 11.76
N LEU A 117 17.72 24.60 11.88
CA LEU A 117 16.50 24.69 12.70
C LEU A 117 16.82 24.64 14.20
N ASP A 118 17.77 23.78 14.61
CA ASP A 118 18.21 23.63 16.00
C ASP A 118 18.75 24.95 16.59
N ASN A 119 19.29 25.83 15.74
CA ASN A 119 19.83 27.13 16.15
C ASN A 119 18.84 28.31 16.04
N ARG A 120 17.62 28.15 15.51
CA ARG A 120 16.71 29.29 15.21
C ARG A 120 15.24 29.12 15.57
N VAL A 121 14.78 27.93 15.96
CA VAL A 121 13.36 27.71 16.19
C VAL A 121 12.99 28.07 17.63
N ALA A 122 12.51 29.29 17.83
CA ALA A 122 11.53 29.54 18.89
C ALA A 122 10.43 28.49 18.76
N ALA A 123 10.03 27.86 19.88
CA ALA A 123 9.02 26.81 19.90
C ALA A 123 7.88 27.11 18.90
N PRO A 124 7.60 26.23 17.92
CA PRO A 124 6.58 26.50 16.92
C PRO A 124 5.24 26.76 17.63
N SER A 125 4.49 27.76 17.15
CA SER A 125 3.13 28.00 17.67
C SER A 125 2.29 26.72 17.51
N GLY A 126 1.39 26.45 18.46
CA GLY A 126 0.58 25.22 18.44
C GLY A 126 -0.16 24.99 17.12
N GLU A 127 -0.58 26.07 16.44
CA GLU A 127 -1.24 26.04 15.13
C GLU A 127 -0.31 25.62 13.98
N ALA A 128 0.95 26.09 13.98
CA ALA A 128 1.94 25.67 12.99
C ALA A 128 2.29 24.18 13.17
N LEU A 129 2.38 23.72 14.42
CA LEU A 129 2.62 22.30 14.73
C LEU A 129 1.46 21.41 14.27
N GLU A 130 0.21 21.82 14.53
CA GLU A 130 -0.98 21.09 14.08
C GLU A 130 -1.04 20.97 12.55
N THR A 131 -0.71 22.05 11.83
CA THR A 131 -0.70 22.05 10.36
C THR A 131 0.34 21.08 9.79
N VAL A 132 1.57 21.13 10.32
CA VAL A 132 2.65 20.23 9.89
C VAL A 132 2.28 18.77 10.19
N LEU A 133 1.85 18.46 11.42
CA LEU A 133 1.46 17.10 11.78
C LEU A 133 0.32 16.54 10.91
N GLY A 134 -0.66 17.39 10.57
CA GLY A 134 -1.76 17.02 9.67
C GLY A 134 -1.29 16.69 8.25
N GLN A 135 -0.43 17.53 7.65
CA GLN A 135 0.12 17.27 6.32
C GLN A 135 0.94 15.97 6.27
N HIS A 136 1.70 15.66 7.32
CA HIS A 136 2.49 14.43 7.39
C HIS A 136 1.62 13.18 7.59
N GLU A 137 0.56 13.26 8.40
CA GLU A 137 -0.41 12.18 8.54
C GLU A 137 -1.04 11.86 7.19
N ASP A 138 -1.50 12.88 6.46
CA ASP A 138 -2.13 12.70 5.16
C ASP A 138 -1.16 12.09 4.14
N ALA A 139 0.10 12.53 4.11
CA ALA A 139 1.11 11.95 3.21
C ALA A 139 1.40 10.47 3.52
N ARG A 140 1.56 10.11 4.81
CA ARG A 140 1.82 8.71 5.23
C ARG A 140 0.64 7.78 4.91
N LEU A 141 -0.58 8.26 5.12
CA LEU A 141 -1.79 7.48 4.88
C LEU A 141 -2.16 7.45 3.40
N ALA A 142 -1.82 8.47 2.60
CA ALA A 142 -2.13 8.51 1.18
C ALA A 142 -1.57 7.30 0.42
N PHE A 143 -0.32 6.92 0.70
CA PHE A 143 0.28 5.74 0.09
C PHE A 143 -0.47 4.45 0.46
N LEU A 144 -0.81 4.27 1.74
CA LEU A 144 -1.59 3.11 2.20
C LEU A 144 -2.99 3.07 1.54
N ARG A 145 -3.64 4.22 1.34
CA ARG A 145 -4.94 4.31 0.63
C ARG A 145 -4.81 3.87 -0.83
N ILE A 146 -3.73 4.25 -1.51
CA ILE A 146 -3.47 3.83 -2.90
C ILE A 146 -3.28 2.31 -2.97
N LEU A 147 -2.52 1.73 -2.05
CA LEU A 147 -2.34 0.27 -1.98
C LEU A 147 -3.64 -0.47 -1.76
N LEU A 148 -4.44 0.05 -0.84
CA LEU A 148 -5.73 -0.51 -0.51
C LEU A 148 -6.70 -0.49 -1.72
N ALA A 149 -6.60 0.55 -2.56
CA ALA A 149 -7.38 0.65 -3.79
C ALA A 149 -6.97 -0.37 -4.88
N ALA A 150 -5.83 -1.05 -4.75
CA ALA A 150 -5.38 -2.04 -5.72
C ALA A 150 -6.09 -3.40 -5.57
N PHE A 151 -6.59 -3.74 -4.37
CA PHE A 151 -7.22 -5.05 -4.13
C PHE A 151 -8.48 -5.30 -4.97
N PRO A 152 -9.43 -4.34 -5.10
CA PRO A 152 -10.59 -4.52 -5.98
C PRO A 152 -10.20 -4.67 -7.44
N THR A 153 -9.16 -3.96 -7.90
CA THR A 153 -8.66 -4.07 -9.28
C THR A 153 -8.06 -5.45 -9.54
N ALA A 154 -7.30 -6.01 -8.59
CA ALA A 154 -6.81 -7.38 -8.70
C ALA A 154 -7.96 -8.41 -8.73
N GLY A 155 -9.00 -8.19 -7.91
CA GLY A 155 -10.21 -9.03 -7.95
C GLY A 155 -10.92 -8.95 -9.29
N PHE A 156 -11.05 -7.73 -9.85
CA PHE A 156 -11.62 -7.48 -11.16
C PHE A 156 -10.89 -8.24 -12.27
N ILE A 157 -9.55 -8.23 -12.26
CA ILE A 157 -8.73 -8.99 -13.21
C ILE A 157 -9.05 -10.49 -13.13
N GLY A 158 -9.18 -11.05 -11.92
CA GLY A 158 -9.59 -12.44 -11.74
C GLY A 158 -10.99 -12.74 -12.30
N THR A 159 -11.95 -11.83 -12.16
CA THR A 159 -13.26 -11.94 -12.84
C THR A 159 -13.13 -12.04 -14.34
N VAL A 160 -12.31 -11.19 -14.97
CA VAL A 160 -12.14 -11.19 -16.43
C VAL A 160 -11.54 -12.52 -16.88
N LEU A 161 -10.53 -13.02 -16.18
CA LEU A 161 -9.89 -14.30 -16.49
C LEU A 161 -10.85 -15.48 -16.30
N GLY A 162 -11.58 -15.52 -15.18
CA GLY A 162 -12.55 -16.59 -14.92
C GLY A 162 -13.71 -16.59 -15.91
N ILE A 163 -14.22 -15.42 -16.31
CA ILE A 163 -15.25 -15.33 -17.36
C ILE A 163 -14.69 -15.79 -18.72
N MET A 164 -13.46 -15.42 -19.07
CA MET A 164 -12.81 -15.90 -20.30
C MET A 164 -12.70 -17.43 -20.33
N GLN A 165 -12.31 -18.04 -19.20
CA GLN A 165 -12.29 -19.49 -19.04
C GLN A 165 -13.69 -20.10 -19.14
N ALA A 166 -14.69 -19.48 -18.49
CA ALA A 166 -16.05 -19.98 -18.49
C ALA A 166 -16.72 -19.96 -19.87
N ILE A 167 -16.31 -19.04 -20.76
CA ILE A 167 -16.88 -18.92 -22.11
C ILE A 167 -16.24 -19.89 -23.09
N ALA A 168 -14.96 -20.26 -22.91
CA ALA A 168 -14.21 -21.06 -23.87
C ALA A 168 -14.89 -22.43 -24.22
N PRO A 169 -15.45 -23.19 -23.27
CA PRO A 169 -16.13 -24.45 -23.57
C PRO A 169 -17.43 -24.29 -24.36
N LEU A 170 -18.10 -23.14 -24.25
CA LEU A 170 -19.40 -22.91 -24.89
C LEU A 170 -19.31 -22.93 -26.42
N ASP A 171 -18.16 -22.54 -26.98
CA ASP A 171 -17.91 -22.57 -28.43
C ASP A 171 -17.88 -24.02 -28.94
N ILE A 172 -17.31 -24.93 -28.16
CA ILE A 172 -17.26 -26.38 -28.46
C ILE A 172 -18.66 -26.98 -28.35
N LEU A 173 -19.43 -26.57 -27.34
CA LEU A 173 -20.78 -27.07 -27.09
C LEU A 173 -21.83 -26.59 -28.10
N ALA A 174 -21.52 -25.55 -28.88
CA ALA A 174 -22.39 -25.04 -29.94
C ALA A 174 -22.32 -25.87 -31.25
N GLY A 175 -21.39 -26.84 -31.35
CA GLY A 175 -21.24 -27.71 -32.52
C GLY A 175 -22.34 -28.77 -32.66
N GLU A 176 -22.69 -29.15 -33.89
CA GLU A 176 -23.56 -30.31 -34.13
C GLU A 176 -22.84 -31.62 -33.79
N GLY A 177 -23.50 -32.50 -33.02
CA GLY A 177 -23.00 -33.85 -32.70
C GLY A 177 -22.36 -34.02 -31.32
N VAL A 178 -22.43 -33.02 -30.44
CA VAL A 178 -21.91 -33.09 -29.06
C VAL A 178 -22.67 -34.15 -28.25
N SER A 179 -21.92 -35.06 -27.63
CA SER A 179 -22.46 -36.09 -26.75
C SER A 179 -22.91 -35.51 -25.40
N GLN A 180 -23.80 -36.22 -24.70
CA GLN A 180 -24.23 -35.82 -23.35
C GLN A 180 -23.05 -35.72 -22.36
N ALA A 181 -22.01 -36.56 -22.53
CA ALA A 181 -20.82 -36.54 -21.70
C ALA A 181 -19.99 -35.27 -21.91
N GLU A 182 -19.79 -34.86 -23.17
CA GLU A 182 -19.08 -33.62 -23.54
C GLU A 182 -19.85 -32.39 -23.06
N MET A 183 -21.18 -32.41 -23.18
CA MET A 183 -22.05 -31.37 -22.62
C MET A 183 -21.88 -31.21 -21.11
N SER A 184 -21.87 -32.33 -20.37
CA SER A 184 -21.66 -32.29 -18.92
C SER A 184 -20.28 -31.79 -18.54
N ALA A 185 -19.24 -32.19 -19.29
CA ALA A 185 -17.87 -31.77 -19.02
C ALA A 185 -17.69 -30.26 -19.27
N GLY A 186 -18.17 -29.76 -20.42
CA GLY A 186 -18.08 -28.33 -20.73
C GLY A 186 -18.89 -27.46 -19.77
N MET A 187 -20.04 -27.95 -19.26
CA MET A 187 -20.78 -27.25 -18.20
C MET A 187 -20.03 -27.20 -16.87
N SER A 188 -19.27 -28.25 -16.53
CA SER A 188 -18.41 -28.22 -15.33
C SER A 188 -17.34 -27.14 -15.46
N GLU A 189 -16.67 -27.07 -16.61
CA GLU A 189 -15.61 -26.09 -16.86
C GLU A 189 -16.14 -24.64 -16.89
N VAL A 190 -17.37 -24.44 -17.40
CA VAL A 190 -18.07 -23.14 -17.29
C VAL A 190 -18.26 -22.74 -15.84
N VAL A 191 -18.71 -23.68 -14.99
CA VAL A 191 -18.94 -23.43 -13.56
C VAL A 191 -17.62 -23.12 -12.86
N ASP A 192 -16.55 -23.84 -13.16
CA ASP A 192 -15.22 -23.62 -12.57
C ASP A 192 -14.68 -22.21 -12.88
N GLY A 193 -14.80 -21.77 -14.14
CA GLY A 193 -14.41 -20.40 -14.54
C GLY A 193 -15.25 -19.32 -13.84
N LEU A 194 -16.54 -19.55 -13.64
CA LEU A 194 -17.42 -18.64 -12.89
C LEU A 194 -17.08 -18.62 -11.39
N GLU A 195 -16.78 -19.77 -10.80
CA GLU A 195 -16.34 -19.88 -9.41
C GLU A 195 -15.05 -19.09 -9.18
N LEU A 196 -14.08 -19.22 -10.07
CA LEU A 196 -12.87 -18.42 -10.08
C LEU A 196 -13.20 -16.93 -10.08
N ALA A 197 -14.00 -16.49 -11.05
CA ALA A 197 -14.35 -15.08 -11.22
C ALA A 197 -14.96 -14.46 -9.95
N PHE A 198 -15.93 -15.17 -9.35
CA PHE A 198 -16.58 -14.69 -8.13
C PHE A 198 -15.66 -14.74 -6.92
N SER A 199 -14.84 -15.78 -6.78
CA SER A 199 -13.95 -15.96 -5.64
C SER A 199 -12.89 -14.86 -5.55
N THR A 200 -12.21 -14.53 -6.65
CA THR A 200 -11.16 -13.49 -6.65
C THR A 200 -11.74 -12.10 -6.41
N THR A 201 -12.96 -11.84 -6.88
CA THR A 201 -13.67 -10.57 -6.64
C THR A 201 -14.08 -10.46 -5.18
N LEU A 202 -14.67 -11.52 -4.63
CA LEU A 202 -15.07 -11.57 -3.23
C LEU A 202 -13.87 -11.34 -2.32
N VAL A 203 -12.75 -12.02 -2.57
CA VAL A 203 -11.52 -11.85 -1.79
C VAL A 203 -10.99 -10.43 -1.92
N GLY A 204 -10.92 -9.86 -3.13
CA GLY A 204 -10.50 -8.47 -3.34
C GLY A 204 -11.33 -7.46 -2.54
N LEU A 205 -12.66 -7.65 -2.47
CA LEU A 205 -13.56 -6.79 -1.71
C LEU A 205 -13.44 -7.00 -0.19
N VAL A 206 -13.29 -8.24 0.27
CA VAL A 206 -13.10 -8.55 1.69
C VAL A 206 -11.79 -7.94 2.19
N LEU A 207 -10.70 -8.06 1.42
CA LEU A 207 -9.41 -7.45 1.76
C LEU A 207 -9.49 -5.92 1.74
N LEU A 208 -10.21 -5.33 0.79
CA LEU A 208 -10.48 -3.88 0.79
C LEU A 208 -11.18 -3.46 2.09
N LEU A 209 -12.25 -4.17 2.47
CA LEU A 209 -13.02 -3.84 3.67
C LEU A 209 -12.18 -3.97 4.95
N ALA A 210 -11.48 -5.10 5.09
CA ALA A 210 -10.60 -5.35 6.23
C ALA A 210 -9.47 -4.33 6.31
N GLY A 211 -8.82 -4.04 5.18
CA GLY A 211 -7.74 -3.06 5.11
C GLY A 211 -8.23 -1.62 5.37
N SER A 212 -9.43 -1.26 4.90
CA SER A 212 -10.06 0.03 5.18
C SER A 212 -10.30 0.21 6.68
N PHE A 213 -10.80 -0.82 7.34
CA PHE A 213 -11.01 -0.81 8.78
C PHE A 213 -9.70 -0.63 9.55
N ILE A 214 -8.66 -1.41 9.20
CA ILE A 214 -7.34 -1.32 9.85
C ILE A 214 -6.70 0.05 9.62
N LEU A 215 -6.74 0.57 8.39
CA LEU A 215 -6.22 1.89 8.08
C LEU A 215 -6.94 2.99 8.86
N GLY A 216 -8.27 2.85 9.02
CA GLY A 216 -9.07 3.74 9.87
C GLY A 216 -8.63 3.72 11.33
N LEU A 217 -8.36 2.53 11.89
CA LEU A 217 -7.83 2.40 13.26
C LEU A 217 -6.46 3.06 13.41
N VAL A 218 -5.55 2.85 12.45
CA VAL A 218 -4.23 3.49 12.46
C VAL A 218 -4.37 5.00 12.39
N ALA A 219 -5.18 5.53 11.45
CA ALA A 219 -5.42 6.96 11.33
C ALA A 219 -6.00 7.58 12.61
N LEU A 220 -6.99 6.91 13.23
CA LEU A 220 -7.56 7.37 14.49
C LEU A 220 -6.53 7.40 15.63
N SER A 221 -5.67 6.37 15.70
CA SER A 221 -4.62 6.30 16.70
C SER A 221 -3.57 7.41 16.53
N MET A 222 -3.20 7.74 15.29
CA MET A 222 -2.27 8.83 14.98
C MET A 222 -2.85 10.18 15.40
N ARG A 223 -4.11 10.46 15.04
CA ARG A 223 -4.82 11.69 15.44
C ARG A 223 -4.91 11.85 16.96
N ALA A 224 -5.20 10.76 17.66
CA ALA A 224 -5.24 10.76 19.11
C ALA A 224 -3.88 11.13 19.73
N SER A 225 -2.78 10.61 19.17
CA SER A 225 -1.41 10.95 19.62
C SER A 225 -1.08 12.43 19.36
N HIS A 226 -1.43 12.95 18.18
CA HIS A 226 -1.21 14.36 17.82
C HIS A 226 -2.00 15.33 18.71
N THR A 227 -3.26 15.00 19.01
CA THR A 227 -4.10 15.82 19.90
C THR A 227 -3.54 15.87 21.32
N ARG A 228 -3.04 14.74 21.84
CA ARG A 228 -2.39 14.69 23.16
C ARG A 228 -1.10 15.51 23.18
N ALA A 229 -0.33 15.46 22.10
CA ALA A 229 0.88 16.25 21.95
C ALA A 229 0.55 17.75 21.93
N SER A 230 -0.43 18.21 21.15
CA SER A 230 -0.75 19.64 21.03
C SER A 230 -1.27 20.25 22.34
N LEU A 231 -2.05 19.51 23.14
CA LEU A 231 -2.52 19.96 24.45
C LEU A 231 -1.38 20.28 25.42
N LYS A 232 -0.26 19.53 25.39
CA LYS A 232 0.89 19.76 26.26
C LYS A 232 1.62 21.07 25.94
N TRP A 233 1.59 21.53 24.69
CA TRP A 233 2.27 22.76 24.26
C TRP A 233 1.40 24.01 24.37
N ARG A 234 0.09 23.85 24.63
CA ARG A 234 -0.83 24.96 24.87
C ARG A 234 -0.93 25.37 26.35
N GLY A 235 -0.51 24.51 27.28
CA GLY A 235 -0.53 24.76 28.74
C GLY A 235 0.85 25.04 29.29
#